data_AF-A0A1J3FZM3-F1
#
_entry.id   AF-A0A1J3FZM3-F1
#
_cell.length_a   1.000
_cell.length_b   1.000
_cell.length_c   1.000
_cell.angle_alpha   90.00
_cell.angle_beta   90.00
_cell.angle_gamma   90.00
#
_symmetry.space_group_name_H-M   'P 1'
#
loop_
_entity.id
_entity.type
_entity.pdbx_description
1 polymer ?
#
loop_
_entity_poly.entity_id
_entity_poly.type
_entity_poly.pdbx_seq_one_letter_code
_entity_poly.pdbx_strand_id
1 'polypeptide(L)'
;NGAVYSLLCNIYAACERWEDLREMRRKMDIATKKTPGCSLIEVNGVAHEFVSGDKSHLQSEEIYMKLEEIAQESTFAGCLPYTPE
;
A
#
# COMPACT_ATOMS: atom_id res chain seq x y z
N ASN A 1 17.74 2.30 -0.33
CA ASN A 1 17.72 1.07 0.48
C ASN A 1 16.57 0.09 0.21
N GLY A 2 15.36 0.49 -0.21
CA GLY A 2 14.23 -0.45 -0.37
C GLY A 2 14.46 -1.66 -1.32
N ALA A 3 15.17 -1.47 -2.44
CA ALA A 3 15.40 -2.52 -3.43
C ALA A 3 16.19 -3.73 -2.89
N VAL A 4 17.17 -3.51 -2.01
CA VAL A 4 17.97 -4.58 -1.40
C VAL A 4 17.12 -5.41 -0.44
N TYR A 5 16.24 -4.77 0.32
CA TYR A 5 15.32 -5.46 1.21
C TYR A 5 14.30 -6.29 0.43
N SER A 6 13.77 -5.76 -0.67
CA SER A 6 12.87 -6.51 -1.56
C SER A 6 13.55 -7.77 -2.13
N LEU A 7 14.82 -7.67 -2.54
CA LEU A 7 15.58 -8.82 -3.03
C LEU A 7 15.78 -9.88 -1.93
N LEU A 8 16.17 -9.49 -0.72
CA LEU A 8 16.33 -10.43 0.40
C LEU A 8 15.01 -11.10 0.79
N CYS A 9 13.90 -10.36 0.84
CA CYS A 9 12.58 -10.93 1.09
C CYS A 9 12.20 -11.96 0.03
N ASN A 10 12.49 -11.68 -1.25
CA ASN A 10 12.22 -12.62 -2.33
C ASN A 10 13.05 -13.90 -2.21
N ILE A 11 14.33 -13.79 -1.82
CA ILE A 11 15.19 -14.95 -1.56
C ILE A 11 14.65 -15.78 -0.39
N TYR A 12 14.25 -15.15 0.73
CA TYR A 12 13.68 -15.87 1.87
C TYR A 12 12.34 -16.55 1.53
N ALA A 13 11.48 -15.91 0.74
CA ALA A 13 10.25 -16.52 0.24
C ALA A 13 10.55 -17.74 -0.64
N ALA A 14 11.50 -17.63 -1.57
CA ALA A 14 11.88 -18.73 -2.47
C ALA A 14 12.46 -19.94 -1.73
N CYS A 15 13.08 -19.72 -0.56
CA CYS A 15 13.59 -20.78 0.30
C CYS A 15 12.58 -21.25 1.38
N GLU A 16 11.32 -20.81 1.32
CA GLU A 16 10.27 -21.10 2.33
C GLU A 16 10.64 -20.68 3.76
N ARG A 17 11.56 -19.72 3.89
CA ARG A 17 12.04 -19.20 5.17
C ARG A 17 11.13 -18.08 5.67
N TRP A 18 9.88 -18.44 5.97
CA TRP A 18 8.83 -17.48 6.33
C TRP A 18 9.13 -16.68 7.58
N GLU A 19 9.82 -17.26 8.56
CA GLU A 19 10.18 -16.56 9.80
C GLU A 19 11.23 -15.47 9.55
N ASP A 20 12.25 -15.78 8.75
CA ASP A 20 13.27 -14.80 8.36
C ASP A 20 12.68 -13.68 7.50
N LEU A 21 11.74 -14.02 6.62
CA LEU A 21 10.98 -13.05 5.84
C LEU A 21 10.14 -12.13 6.73
N ARG A 22 9.46 -12.67 7.76
CA ARG A 22 8.70 -11.87 8.74
C ARG A 22 9.60 -10.91 9.49
N GLU A 23 10.72 -11.39 10.02
CA GLU A 23 11.65 -10.54 10.77
C GLU A 23 12.30 -9.48 9.88
N MET A 24 12.61 -9.81 8.63
CA MET A 24 13.16 -8.83 7.68
C MET A 24 12.13 -7.76 7.31
N ARG A 25 10.86 -8.13 7.15
CA ARG A 25 9.77 -7.19 6.90
C ARG A 25 9.56 -6.24 8.10
N ARG A 26 9.61 -6.76 9.33
CA ARG A 26 9.56 -5.95 10.56
C ARG A 26 10.72 -4.97 10.66
N LYS A 27 11.95 -5.42 10.36
CA LYS A 27 13.14 -4.55 10.32
C LYS A 27 13.01 -3.48 9.26
N MET A 28 12.43 -3.82 8.10
CA MET A 28 12.17 -2.87 7.03
C MET A 28 11.15 -1.81 7.46
N ASP A 29 10.05 -2.17 8.10
CA ASP A 29 9.06 -1.21 8.59
C ASP A 29 9.67 -0.17 9.54
N ILE A 30 10.61 -0.61 10.39
CA ILE A 30 11.33 0.29 11.31
C ILE A 30 12.34 1.15 10.55
N ALA A 31 13.13 0.56 9.65
CA ALA A 31 14.22 1.24 8.94
C ALA A 31 13.73 2.11 7.77
N THR A 32 12.52 1.87 7.27
CA THR A 32 11.93 2.55 6.11
C THR A 32 10.61 3.22 6.45
N LYS A 33 10.49 3.81 7.66
CA LYS A 33 9.47 4.82 7.94
C LYS A 33 9.57 5.97 6.94
N LYS A 34 8.96 5.76 5.78
CA LYS A 34 8.75 6.78 4.77
C LYS A 34 7.64 7.67 5.29
N THR A 35 7.76 8.96 5.05
CA THR A 35 6.63 9.86 5.25
C THR A 35 5.45 9.31 4.44
N PRO A 36 4.30 9.03 5.06
CA PRO A 36 3.15 8.55 4.34
C PRO A 36 2.76 9.58 3.27
N GLY A 37 2.29 9.11 2.12
CA GLY A 37 1.69 10.00 1.14
C GLY A 37 0.41 10.59 1.72
N CYS A 38 0.11 11.85 1.42
CA CYS A 38 -1.17 12.46 1.74
C CYS A 38 -1.81 13.05 0.48
N SER A 39 -3.13 13.06 0.46
CA SER A 39 -3.93 13.79 -0.50
C SER A 39 -4.95 14.65 0.23
N LEU A 40 -5.40 15.71 -0.43
CA LEU A 40 -6.39 16.63 0.09
C LEU A 40 -7.45 16.85 -0.98
N ILE A 41 -8.72 16.81 -0.59
CA ILE A 41 -9.83 17.19 -1.46
C ILE A 41 -10.67 18.25 -0.75
N GLU A 42 -11.33 19.11 -1.52
CA GLU A 42 -12.26 20.10 -0.99
C GLU A 42 -13.69 19.72 -1.38
N VAL A 43 -14.58 19.62 -0.41
CA VAL A 43 -15.99 19.33 -0.60
C VAL A 43 -16.80 20.35 0.19
N ASN A 44 -17.66 21.10 -0.51
CA ASN A 44 -18.51 22.14 0.10
C ASN A 44 -17.72 23.18 0.93
N GLY A 45 -16.50 23.55 0.49
CA GLY A 45 -15.64 24.49 1.21
C GLY A 45 -14.91 23.90 2.42
N VAL A 46 -15.01 22.59 2.65
CA VAL A 46 -14.29 21.87 3.70
C VAL A 46 -13.20 21.03 3.08
N ALA A 47 -11.97 21.18 3.57
CA ALA A 47 -10.83 20.37 3.16
C ALA A 47 -10.81 19.05 3.94
N HIS A 48 -10.67 17.93 3.22
CA HIS A 48 -10.56 16.58 3.76
C HIS A 48 -9.20 16.00 3.39
N GLU A 49 -8.40 15.68 4.41
CA GLU A 49 -7.09 15.06 4.25
C GLU A 49 -7.19 13.54 4.35
N PHE A 50 -6.48 12.86 3.45
CA PHE A 50 -6.36 11.40 3.41
C PHE A 50 -4.88 11.05 3.47
N VAL A 51 -4.46 10.42 4.57
CA VAL A 51 -3.08 9.96 4.76
C VAL A 51 -3.01 8.46 4.45
N SER A 52 -2.02 8.06 3.67
CA SER A 52 -1.81 6.67 3.26
C SER A 52 -1.65 5.76 4.48
N GLY A 53 -2.54 4.77 4.59
CA GLY A 53 -2.57 3.83 5.70
C GLY A 53 -3.18 4.37 6.99
N ASP A 54 -3.65 5.62 7.02
CA ASP A 54 -4.39 6.15 8.15
C ASP A 54 -5.77 5.47 8.27
N LYS A 55 -6.16 5.20 9.51
CA LYS A 55 -7.44 4.60 9.92
C LYS A 55 -8.03 5.31 11.14
N SER A 56 -7.53 6.50 11.49
CA SER A 56 -8.00 7.30 12.62
C SER A 56 -9.43 7.84 12.43
N HIS A 57 -9.87 7.97 11.18
CA HIS A 57 -11.21 8.41 10.84
C HIS A 57 -12.27 7.38 11.27
N LEU A 58 -13.35 7.84 11.90
CA LEU A 58 -14.46 6.98 12.38
C LEU A 58 -15.10 6.16 11.27
N GLN A 59 -15.13 6.70 10.05
CA GLN A 59 -15.67 6.03 8.86
C GLN A 59 -14.58 5.39 7.98
N SER A 60 -13.42 5.08 8.56
CA SER A 60 -12.29 4.53 7.80
C SER A 60 -12.68 3.23 7.10
N GLU A 61 -13.44 2.35 7.75
CA GLU A 61 -13.92 1.10 7.15
C GLU A 61 -14.71 1.35 5.86
N GLU A 62 -15.70 2.23 5.89
CA GLU A 62 -16.52 2.55 4.72
C GLU A 62 -15.70 3.22 3.60
N ILE A 63 -14.74 4.09 3.97
CA ILE A 63 -13.83 4.72 2.99
C ILE A 63 -13.01 3.64 2.27
N TYR A 64 -12.39 2.71 3.00
CA TYR A 64 -11.59 1.64 2.39
C TYR A 64 -12.46 0.68 1.56
N MET A 65 -13.68 0.36 2.01
CA MET A 65 -14.63 -0.43 1.21
C MET A 65 -14.96 0.25 -0.12
N LYS A 66 -15.21 1.58 -0.12
CA LYS A 66 -15.45 2.32 -1.36
C LYS A 66 -14.23 2.38 -2.28
N LEU A 67 -13.03 2.50 -1.73
CA LEU A 67 -11.80 2.41 -2.51
C LEU A 67 -11.64 1.03 -3.17
N GLU A 68 -11.99 -0.04 -2.48
CA GLU A 68 -11.96 -1.40 -3.03
C GLU A 68 -12.98 -1.59 -4.16
N GLU A 69 -14.21 -1.09 -3.99
CA GLU A 69 -15.25 -1.09 -5.04
C GLU A 69 -14.75 -0.37 -6.30
N ILE A 70 -14.21 0.85 -6.15
CA ILE A 70 -13.64 1.62 -7.27
C ILE A 70 -12.47 0.88 -7.92
N ALA A 71 -11.59 0.26 -7.13
CA ALA A 71 -10.47 -0.52 -7.65
C ALA A 71 -10.96 -1.71 -8.49
N GLN A 72 -11.98 -2.43 -8.03
CA GLN A 72 -12.59 -3.52 -8.76
C GLN A 72 -13.24 -3.04 -10.08
N GLU A 73 -13.97 -1.92 -10.06
CA GLU A 73 -14.53 -1.32 -11.27
C GLU A 73 -13.45 -0.89 -12.27
N SER A 74 -12.36 -0.29 -11.78
CA SER A 74 -11.24 0.16 -12.61
C SER A 74 -10.48 -1.00 -13.27
N THR A 75 -10.43 -2.17 -12.62
CA THR A 75 -9.86 -3.38 -13.24
C THR A 75 -10.73 -3.90 -14.39
N PHE A 76 -12.05 -3.69 -14.34
CA PHE A 76 -12.96 -4.07 -15.42
C PHE A 76 -12.87 -3.11 -16.63
N ALA A 77 -12.49 -1.85 -16.39
CA ALA A 77 -12.33 -0.83 -17.43
C ALA A 77 -10.99 -0.89 -18.21
N GLY A 78 -10.16 -1.91 -17.96
CA GLY A 78 -9.00 -2.20 -18.81
C GLY A 78 -7.72 -1.49 -18.39
N CYS A 79 -7.19 -1.81 -17.22
CA CYS A 79 -5.76 -1.63 -16.97
C CYS A 79 -5.04 -2.85 -17.57
N LEU A 80 -4.75 -2.82 -18.87
CA LEU A 80 -3.97 -3.87 -19.52
C LEU A 80 -2.60 -3.99 -18.83
N PRO A 81 -2.15 -5.19 -18.42
CA PRO A 81 -0.78 -5.36 -17.97
C PRO A 81 0.12 -5.06 -19.17
N TYR A 82 0.82 -3.92 -19.12
CA TYR A 82 1.83 -3.61 -20.12
C TYR A 82 3.01 -4.56 -19.90
N THR A 83 3.04 -5.65 -20.65
CA THR A 83 4.21 -6.50 -20.81
C THR A 83 4.96 -6.03 -22.06
N PRO A 84 6.17 -5.45 -21.93
CA PRO A 84 7.04 -5.29 -23.08
C PRO A 84 7.53 -6.69 -23.50
N GLU A 85 7.35 -7.03 -24.78
CA GLU A 85 8.03 -8.17 -25.43
C GLU A 85 9.55 -7.92 -25.55
#